data_AF-A0A3D1S3P0-F1
#
_entry.id   AF-A0A3D1S3P0-F1
#
_cell.length_a   1.000
_cell.length_b   1.000
_cell.length_c   1.000
_cell.angle_alpha   90.00
_cell.angle_beta   90.00
_cell.angle_gamma   90.00
#
_symmetry.space_group_name_H-M   'P 1'
#
loop_
_entity.id
_entity.type
_entity.pdbx_description
1 polymer ?
#
loop_
_entity_poly.entity_id
_entity_poly.type
_entity_poly.pdbx_seq_one_letter_code
_entity_poly.pdbx_strand_id
1 'polypeptide(L)'
;YQMEALAYHEGIPGHHMQRAITQELKGIPDFQKYASFTAYTEGWGLYTEELGKDMGFYQDPYSDFGRLAMELWRACRLVVDTGLHAKRWSREEAIEYLVDNTPNARYDAVKAIERYIAMPGQATAYMIGKLKIMDLRDKART
;
A
#
# COMPACT_ATOMS: atom_id res chain seq x y z
N TYR A 1 12.02 -9.18 -9.15
CA TYR A 1 11.71 -7.85 -9.69
C TYR A 1 11.04 -6.91 -8.66
N GLN A 2 10.31 -7.41 -7.65
CA GLN A 2 9.66 -6.58 -6.62
C GLN A 2 10.55 -6.11 -5.45
N MET A 3 11.79 -6.63 -5.32
CA MET A 3 12.62 -6.43 -4.13
C MET A 3 12.94 -4.97 -3.82
N GLU A 4 13.23 -4.17 -4.85
CA GLU A 4 13.59 -2.76 -4.68
C GLU A 4 12.41 -1.95 -4.09
N ALA A 5 11.20 -2.13 -4.62
CA ALA A 5 9.98 -1.51 -4.08
C ALA A 5 9.70 -1.98 -2.66
N LEU A 6 9.82 -3.28 -2.38
CA LEU A 6 9.66 -3.81 -1.03
C LEU A 6 10.66 -3.21 -0.04
N ALA A 7 11.93 -3.02 -0.45
CA ALA A 7 12.94 -2.41 0.40
C ALA A 7 12.60 -0.95 0.75
N TYR A 8 12.07 -0.17 -0.18
CA TYR A 8 11.62 1.20 0.10
C TYR A 8 10.33 1.27 0.91
N HIS A 9 9.46 0.27 0.79
CA HIS A 9 8.24 0.15 1.60
C HIS A 9 8.57 -0.14 3.07
N GLU A 10 9.41 -1.14 3.31
CA GLU A 10 9.68 -1.66 4.67
C GLU A 10 10.82 -0.90 5.36
N GLY A 11 11.83 -0.50 4.60
CA GLY A 11 13.06 0.10 5.09
C GLY A 11 13.05 1.62 5.06
N ILE A 12 13.99 2.18 4.29
CA ILE A 12 14.17 3.63 4.14
C ILE A 12 13.80 3.98 2.70
N PRO A 13 12.88 4.94 2.46
CA PRO A 13 12.29 5.87 3.44
C PRO A 13 10.98 5.38 4.10
N GLY A 14 10.58 4.13 3.91
CA GLY A 14 9.31 3.56 4.38
C GLY A 14 9.17 3.32 5.89
N HIS A 15 8.62 2.16 6.27
CA HIS A 15 8.19 1.87 7.64
C HIS A 15 9.28 2.04 8.69
N HIS A 16 10.52 1.61 8.41
CA HIS A 16 11.61 1.74 9.37
C HIS A 16 11.85 3.20 9.73
N MET A 17 12.01 4.06 8.72
CA MET A 17 12.22 5.50 8.94
C MET A 17 11.02 6.16 9.63
N GLN A 18 9.80 5.88 9.17
CA GLN A 18 8.56 6.41 9.75
C GLN A 18 8.47 6.12 11.26
N ARG A 19 8.73 4.87 11.65
CA ARG A 19 8.65 4.43 13.05
C ARG A 19 9.79 4.98 13.89
N ALA A 20 11.01 4.99 13.36
CA ALA A 20 12.17 5.57 14.05
C ALA A 20 11.91 7.05 14.40
N ILE A 21 11.48 7.86 13.43
CA ILE A 21 11.15 9.27 13.65
C ILE A 21 10.06 9.42 14.71
N THR A 22 8.99 8.60 14.64
CA THR A 22 7.88 8.66 15.59
C THR A 22 8.33 8.43 17.04
N GLN A 23 9.27 7.51 17.27
CA GLN A 23 9.82 7.22 18.60
C GLN A 23 10.70 8.37 19.14
N GLU A 24 11.41 9.07 18.26
CA GLU A 24 12.32 10.17 18.59
C GLU A 24 11.59 11.49 18.88
N LEU A 25 10.29 11.62 18.54
CA LEU A 25 9.51 12.83 18.77
C LEU A 25 9.50 13.24 20.26
N LYS A 26 9.77 14.52 20.50
CA LYS A 26 9.72 15.17 21.82
C LYS A 26 8.54 16.12 21.90
N GLY A 27 8.02 16.36 23.10
CA GLY A 27 6.92 17.31 23.32
C GLY A 27 5.53 16.79 22.92
N ILE A 28 5.39 15.49 22.63
CA ILE A 28 4.10 14.85 22.36
C ILE A 28 3.74 13.87 23.49
N PRO A 29 2.44 13.61 23.75
CA PRO A 29 2.02 12.55 24.67
C PRO A 29 2.50 11.17 24.21
N ASP A 30 2.88 10.31 25.15
CA ASP A 30 3.44 8.98 24.84
C ASP A 30 2.49 8.11 24.01
N PHE A 31 1.18 8.19 24.22
CA PHE A 31 0.23 7.38 23.45
C PHE A 31 0.29 7.68 21.94
N GLN A 32 0.68 8.90 21.53
CA GLN A 32 0.82 9.25 20.11
C GLN A 32 2.03 8.58 19.46
N LYS A 33 3.05 8.20 20.24
CA LYS A 33 4.21 7.45 19.74
C LYS A 33 3.87 6.00 19.39
N TYR A 34 2.81 5.46 20.01
CA TYR A 34 2.39 4.07 19.87
C TYR A 34 1.07 3.92 19.12
N ALA A 35 0.37 5.02 18.85
CA ALA A 35 -0.83 5.01 18.03
C ALA A 35 -0.49 4.58 16.60
N SER A 36 -1.33 3.73 16.02
CA SER A 36 -1.18 3.26 14.65
C SER A 36 -2.48 3.43 13.90
N PHE A 37 -2.39 4.08 12.74
CA PHE A 37 -3.52 4.26 11.83
C PHE A 37 -3.14 3.63 10.49
N THR A 38 -3.82 2.56 10.10
CA THR A 38 -3.46 1.78 8.91
C THR A 38 -3.33 2.64 7.66
N ALA A 39 -4.24 3.59 7.43
CA ALA A 39 -4.17 4.47 6.26
C ALA A 39 -2.92 5.37 6.28
N TYR A 40 -2.51 5.87 7.43
CA TYR A 40 -1.29 6.67 7.55
C TYR A 40 -0.03 5.81 7.36
N THR A 41 0.04 4.68 8.07
CA THR A 41 1.21 3.80 8.07
C THR A 41 1.43 3.13 6.72
N GLU A 42 0.40 2.48 6.18
CA GLU A 42 0.48 1.76 4.90
C GLU A 42 0.46 2.72 3.70
N GLY A 43 -0.24 3.85 3.83
CA GLY A 43 -0.20 4.92 2.85
C GLY A 43 1.20 5.52 2.72
N TRP A 44 1.90 5.71 3.84
CA TRP A 44 3.31 6.15 3.83
C TRP A 44 4.20 5.13 3.11
N GLY A 45 4.13 3.84 3.46
CA GLY A 45 4.93 2.81 2.80
C GLY A 45 4.68 2.74 1.29
N LEU A 46 3.42 2.81 0.85
CA LEU A 46 3.10 2.79 -0.57
C LEU A 46 3.50 4.10 -1.29
N TYR A 47 3.44 5.25 -0.60
CA TYR A 47 3.97 6.52 -1.11
C TYR A 47 5.49 6.46 -1.29
N THR A 48 6.23 5.85 -0.36
CA THR A 48 7.69 5.76 -0.43
C THR A 48 8.19 4.87 -1.55
N GLU A 49 7.41 3.86 -1.95
CA GLU A 49 7.67 3.08 -3.17
C GLU A 49 7.73 3.99 -4.41
N GLU A 50 6.83 4.97 -4.54
CA GLU A 50 6.85 5.95 -5.65
C GLU A 50 7.92 7.02 -5.44
N LEU A 51 8.13 7.49 -4.21
CA LEU A 51 9.19 8.45 -3.89
C LEU A 51 10.57 7.94 -4.32
N GLY A 52 10.83 6.63 -4.22
CA GLY A 52 12.06 6.05 -4.76
C GLY A 52 12.27 6.38 -6.24
N LYS A 53 11.21 6.39 -7.05
CA LYS A 53 11.29 6.79 -8.47
C LYS A 53 11.60 8.27 -8.61
N ASP A 54 10.93 9.12 -7.84
CA ASP A 54 11.18 10.57 -7.81
C ASP A 54 12.64 10.89 -7.42
N MET A 55 13.26 10.05 -6.61
CA MET A 55 14.66 10.16 -6.17
C MET A 55 15.68 9.60 -7.17
N GLY A 56 15.24 9.08 -8.33
CA GLY A 56 16.12 8.52 -9.35
C GLY A 56 16.50 7.05 -9.15
N PHE A 57 15.77 6.28 -8.35
CA PHE A 57 15.91 4.83 -8.29
C PHE A 57 15.08 4.13 -9.37
N TYR A 58 15.00 2.79 -9.35
CA TYR A 58 14.34 1.98 -10.38
C TYR A 58 14.86 2.24 -11.79
N GLN A 59 16.19 2.14 -11.94
CA GLN A 59 16.88 2.33 -13.23
C GLN A 59 16.71 1.12 -14.16
N ASP A 60 16.50 -0.07 -13.60
CA ASP A 60 16.15 -1.27 -14.36
C ASP A 60 14.64 -1.28 -14.65
N PRO A 61 14.19 -1.39 -15.92
CA PRO A 61 12.77 -1.50 -16.25
C PRO A 61 12.04 -2.62 -15.49
N TYR A 62 12.72 -3.72 -15.16
CA TYR A 62 12.09 -4.79 -14.37
C TYR A 62 11.84 -4.37 -12.92
N SER A 63 12.69 -3.55 -12.33
CA SER A 63 12.46 -3.08 -10.96
C SER A 63 11.33 -2.04 -10.90
N ASP A 64 11.20 -1.18 -11.91
CA ASP A 64 10.05 -0.27 -12.03
C ASP A 64 8.74 -1.04 -12.33
N PHE A 65 8.80 -2.10 -13.15
CA PHE A 65 7.68 -3.03 -13.30
C PHE A 65 7.28 -3.66 -11.96
N GLY A 66 8.25 -4.00 -11.10
CA GLY A 66 7.97 -4.49 -9.75
C GLY A 66 7.22 -3.51 -8.87
N ARG A 67 7.63 -2.25 -8.87
CA ARG A 67 6.92 -1.16 -8.20
C ARG A 67 5.49 -1.02 -8.73
N LEU A 68 5.31 -0.96 -10.05
CA LEU A 68 4.00 -0.85 -10.69
C LEU A 68 3.09 -2.05 -10.41
N ALA A 69 3.64 -3.27 -10.44
CA ALA A 69 2.89 -4.48 -10.11
C ALA A 69 2.44 -4.48 -8.64
N MET A 70 3.32 -4.06 -7.73
CA MET A 70 2.98 -3.92 -6.31
C MET A 70 1.90 -2.85 -6.10
N GLU A 71 2.01 -1.71 -6.76
CA GLU A 71 1.04 -0.63 -6.71
C GLU A 71 -0.33 -1.04 -7.27
N LEU A 72 -0.35 -1.70 -8.44
CA LEU A 72 -1.55 -2.25 -9.07
C LEU A 72 -2.28 -3.22 -8.14
N TRP A 73 -1.54 -4.10 -7.45
CA TRP A 73 -2.14 -4.97 -6.43
C TRP A 73 -2.87 -4.20 -5.33
N ARG A 74 -2.31 -3.07 -4.84
CA ARG A 74 -2.97 -2.22 -3.83
C ARG A 74 -4.12 -1.41 -4.44
N ALA A 75 -4.07 -1.06 -5.73
CA ALA A 75 -5.21 -0.46 -6.43
C ALA A 75 -6.38 -1.46 -6.53
N CYS A 76 -6.11 -2.70 -6.95
CA CYS A 76 -7.13 -3.75 -7.04
C CYS A 76 -7.78 -4.06 -5.70
N ARG A 77 -7.06 -3.91 -4.57
CA ARG A 77 -7.66 -4.01 -3.22
C ARG A 77 -8.84 -3.08 -3.00
N LEU A 78 -8.82 -1.86 -3.56
CA LEU A 78 -9.98 -0.95 -3.49
C LEU A 78 -11.21 -1.57 -4.16
N VAL A 79 -10.99 -2.19 -5.31
CA VAL A 79 -12.06 -2.79 -6.12
C VAL A 79 -12.61 -4.03 -5.46
N VAL A 80 -11.76 -4.98 -5.07
CA VAL A 80 -12.24 -6.26 -4.51
C VAL A 80 -12.81 -6.12 -3.11
N ASP A 81 -12.26 -5.25 -2.25
CA ASP A 81 -12.82 -5.05 -0.90
C ASP A 81 -14.22 -4.41 -0.98
N THR A 82 -14.38 -3.34 -1.78
CA THR A 82 -15.70 -2.75 -2.01
C THR A 82 -16.63 -3.65 -2.84
N GLY A 83 -16.05 -4.46 -3.73
CA GLY A 83 -16.73 -5.52 -4.48
C GLY A 83 -17.43 -6.50 -3.54
N LEU A 84 -16.65 -7.10 -2.64
CA LEU A 84 -17.14 -8.03 -1.62
C LEU A 84 -18.16 -7.37 -0.68
N HIS A 85 -17.82 -6.22 -0.10
CA HIS A 85 -18.54 -5.69 1.06
C HIS A 85 -19.65 -4.68 0.74
N ALA A 86 -19.65 -4.10 -0.45
CA ALA A 86 -20.67 -3.12 -0.87
C ALA A 86 -21.40 -3.53 -2.16
N LYS A 87 -20.71 -4.19 -3.11
CA LYS A 87 -21.30 -4.63 -4.38
C LYS A 87 -21.76 -6.09 -4.37
N ARG A 88 -21.58 -6.80 -3.24
CA ARG A 88 -22.02 -8.18 -3.01
C ARG A 88 -21.40 -9.18 -4.00
N TRP A 89 -20.16 -8.95 -4.42
CA TRP A 89 -19.41 -9.96 -5.16
C TRP A 89 -19.21 -11.21 -4.30
N SER A 90 -19.27 -12.36 -4.94
CA SER A 90 -18.84 -13.63 -4.36
C SER A 90 -17.32 -13.65 -4.16
N ARG A 91 -16.87 -14.60 -3.34
CA ARG A 91 -15.44 -14.87 -3.14
C ARG A 91 -14.75 -15.18 -4.48
N GLU A 92 -15.39 -15.99 -5.30
CA GLU A 92 -14.85 -16.45 -6.59
C GLU A 92 -14.74 -15.28 -7.59
N GLU A 93 -15.76 -14.42 -7.71
CA GLU A 93 -15.67 -13.20 -8.55
C GLU A 93 -14.51 -12.29 -8.14
N ALA A 94 -14.29 -12.10 -6.83
CA ALA A 94 -13.18 -11.30 -6.33
C ALA A 94 -11.81 -11.94 -6.60
N ILE A 95 -11.71 -13.28 -6.54
CA ILE A 95 -10.47 -14.01 -6.88
C ILE A 95 -10.16 -13.86 -8.36
N GLU A 96 -11.14 -14.10 -9.25
CA GLU A 96 -10.93 -13.97 -10.69
C GLU A 96 -10.52 -12.54 -11.05
N TYR A 97 -11.18 -11.52 -10.45
CA TYR A 97 -10.79 -10.14 -10.66
C TYR A 97 -9.30 -9.89 -10.33
N LEU A 98 -8.80 -10.39 -9.19
CA LEU A 98 -7.37 -10.22 -8.85
C LEU A 98 -6.44 -10.96 -9.81
N VAL A 99 -6.81 -12.17 -10.24
CA VAL A 99 -6.00 -12.99 -11.15
C VAL A 99 -5.92 -12.34 -12.53
N ASP A 100 -7.03 -11.81 -13.04
CA ASP A 100 -7.10 -11.23 -14.38
C ASP A 100 -6.41 -9.86 -14.47
N ASN A 101 -6.31 -9.14 -13.34
CA ASN A 101 -5.83 -7.76 -13.32
C ASN A 101 -4.43 -7.60 -12.72
N THR A 102 -3.79 -8.67 -12.23
CA THR A 102 -2.46 -8.57 -11.60
C THR A 102 -1.56 -9.72 -12.02
N PRO A 103 -0.22 -9.55 -12.02
CA PRO A 103 0.71 -10.61 -12.41
C PRO A 103 0.93 -11.66 -11.30
N ASN A 104 0.14 -11.63 -10.23
CA ASN A 104 0.30 -12.49 -9.07
C ASN A 104 -0.24 -13.90 -9.32
N ALA A 105 0.32 -14.88 -8.60
CA ALA A 105 -0.20 -16.24 -8.66
C ALA A 105 -1.62 -16.32 -8.06
N ARG A 106 -2.47 -17.17 -8.64
CA ARG A 106 -3.83 -17.44 -8.13
C ARG A 106 -3.85 -17.79 -6.64
N TYR A 107 -2.85 -18.49 -6.15
CA TYR A 107 -2.71 -18.82 -4.73
C TYR A 107 -2.65 -17.57 -3.83
N ASP A 108 -1.93 -16.54 -4.26
CA ASP A 108 -1.83 -15.27 -3.53
C ASP A 108 -3.17 -14.53 -3.55
N ALA A 109 -3.89 -14.57 -4.68
CA ALA A 109 -5.23 -14.00 -4.81
C ALA A 109 -6.23 -14.67 -3.87
N VAL A 110 -6.25 -16.00 -3.80
CA VAL A 110 -7.11 -16.75 -2.86
C VAL A 110 -6.86 -16.31 -1.42
N LYS A 111 -5.59 -16.33 -0.98
CA LYS A 111 -5.21 -15.91 0.38
C LYS A 111 -5.59 -14.47 0.68
N ALA A 112 -5.41 -13.58 -0.30
CA ALA A 112 -5.74 -12.18 -0.19
C ALA A 112 -7.24 -11.98 0.00
N ILE A 113 -8.07 -12.57 -0.87
CA ILE A 113 -9.53 -12.45 -0.78
C ILE A 113 -10.06 -13.00 0.54
N GLU A 114 -9.59 -14.15 1.00
CA GLU A 114 -9.99 -14.71 2.30
C GLU A 114 -9.66 -13.76 3.46
N ARG A 115 -8.50 -13.11 3.42
CA ARG A 115 -8.16 -12.06 4.39
C ARG A 115 -9.09 -10.86 4.31
N TYR A 116 -9.46 -10.42 3.09
CA TYR A 116 -10.32 -9.24 2.90
C TYR A 116 -11.75 -9.50 3.37
N ILE A 117 -12.23 -10.74 3.25
CA ILE A 117 -13.50 -11.17 3.84
C ILE A 117 -13.44 -11.07 5.37
N ALA A 118 -12.34 -11.51 5.99
CA ALA A 118 -12.17 -11.50 7.44
C ALA A 118 -11.91 -10.10 8.04
N MET A 119 -11.37 -9.16 7.25
CA MET A 119 -10.99 -7.82 7.71
C MET A 119 -11.51 -6.72 6.75
N PRO A 120 -12.83 -6.44 6.73
CA PRO A 120 -13.43 -5.48 5.81
C PRO A 120 -12.79 -4.09 5.92
N GLY A 121 -12.47 -3.47 4.79
CA GLY A 121 -11.94 -2.10 4.71
C GLY A 121 -10.43 -1.97 4.96
N GLN A 122 -9.78 -2.91 5.65
CA GLN A 122 -8.33 -2.84 5.92
C GLN A 122 -7.51 -2.76 4.63
N ALA A 123 -7.91 -3.53 3.61
CA ALA A 123 -7.22 -3.59 2.33
C ALA A 123 -7.24 -2.26 1.57
N THR A 124 -8.29 -1.44 1.77
CA THR A 124 -8.46 -0.15 1.10
C THR A 124 -7.53 0.93 1.64
N ALA A 125 -7.12 0.81 2.90
CA ALA A 125 -6.37 1.83 3.63
C ALA A 125 -5.03 2.20 2.96
N TYR A 126 -4.37 1.24 2.33
CA TYR A 126 -3.08 1.42 1.64
C TYR A 126 -3.17 2.51 0.56
N MET A 127 -4.04 2.30 -0.43
CA MET A 127 -4.14 3.19 -1.58
C MET A 127 -4.82 4.51 -1.22
N ILE A 128 -5.86 4.50 -0.37
CA ILE A 128 -6.47 5.73 0.13
C ILE A 128 -5.45 6.60 0.88
N GLY A 129 -4.62 5.98 1.72
CA GLY A 129 -3.54 6.65 2.44
C GLY A 129 -2.52 7.30 1.49
N LYS A 130 -2.01 6.53 0.53
CA LYS A 130 -1.07 7.04 -0.48
C LYS A 130 -1.67 8.21 -1.26
N LEU A 131 -2.87 8.03 -1.83
CA LEU A 131 -3.54 9.07 -2.62
C LEU A 131 -3.72 10.36 -1.82
N LYS A 132 -4.04 10.24 -0.52
CA LYS A 132 -4.18 11.42 0.33
C LYS A 132 -2.83 12.12 0.58
N ILE A 133 -1.76 11.38 0.78
CA ILE A 133 -0.40 11.95 0.92
C ILE A 133 0.01 12.67 -0.36
N MET A 134 -0.24 12.06 -1.53
CA MET A 134 0.06 12.67 -2.83
C MET A 134 -0.75 13.96 -3.05
N ASP A 135 -2.05 13.95 -2.79
CA ASP A 135 -2.92 15.14 -2.85
C ASP A 135 -2.38 16.29 -1.97
N LEU A 136 -1.95 15.98 -0.74
CA LEU A 136 -1.37 16.97 0.17
C LEU A 136 -0.01 17.49 -0.32
N ARG A 137 0.83 16.61 -0.88
CA ARG A 137 2.13 16.97 -1.46
C ARG A 137 1.96 17.93 -2.64
N ASP A 138 1.02 17.65 -3.53
CA ASP A 138 0.78 18.48 -4.71
C ASP A 138 0.17 19.84 -4.32
N LYS A 139 -0.74 19.89 -3.34
CA LYS A 139 -1.25 21.15 -2.78
C LYS A 139 -0.17 22.02 -2.16
N ALA A 140 0.87 21.44 -1.58
CA ALA A 140 1.97 22.19 -0.99
C ALA A 140 2.95 22.77 -2.03
N ARG A 141 2.86 22.36 -3.30
CA ARG A 141 3.70 22.88 -4.40
C ARG A 141 3.14 24.16 -5.04
N THR A 142 1.87 24.45 -4.82
CA THR A 142 1.13 25.61 -5.34
C THR A 142 0.94 26.65 -4.26
#